data_AF-A0A093PVL8-F1
#
_entry.id   AF-A0A093PVL8-F1
#
_cell.length_a   1.000
_cell.length_b   1.000
_cell.length_c   1.000
_cell.angle_alpha   90.00
_cell.angle_beta   90.00
_cell.angle_gamma   90.00
#
_symmetry.space_group_name_H-M   'P 1'
#
loop_
_entity.id
_entity.type
_entity.pdbx_description
1 polymer ?
#
loop_
_entity_poly.entity_id
_entity_poly.type
_entity_poly.pdbx_seq_one_letter_code
_entity_poly.pdbx_strand_id
1 'polypeptide(L)'
;EIRRVPQSTSDPVPERKRTTPMNPANIFQKISSGVSDRPFKDRVIHLLALKNYKKPELLNHLHRDGVMQKDKDSLEMILQQVANLNAKDNSFSLKEHLFKDIQKDWPGYTEVDREVLEIRLSRKSAFSQNATSTSHLTPWGPSDTDAPSR
;
A
#
# COMPACT_ATOMS: atom_id res chain seq x y z
N GLU A 1 52.69 -61.76 28.36
CA GLU A 1 51.89 -62.01 27.15
C GLU A 1 50.76 -60.98 27.05
N ILE A 2 50.59 -60.38 25.86
CA ILE A 2 49.32 -60.25 25.10
C ILE A 2 48.15 -59.55 25.84
N ARG A 3 47.46 -58.49 25.40
CA ARG A 3 47.25 -57.78 24.11
C ARG A 3 46.42 -56.50 24.41
N ARG A 4 46.72 -55.40 23.71
CA ARG A 4 45.83 -54.40 23.01
C ARG A 4 44.40 -54.11 23.52
N VAL A 5 43.77 -52.92 23.40
CA VAL A 5 44.00 -51.56 22.85
C VAL A 5 42.80 -50.68 23.35
N PRO A 6 42.88 -49.34 23.33
CA PRO A 6 42.00 -48.41 24.06
C PRO A 6 40.78 -47.96 23.26
N GLN A 7 39.71 -47.56 23.96
CA GLN A 7 38.62 -46.78 23.35
C GLN A 7 38.64 -45.34 23.84
N SER A 8 38.98 -44.50 22.86
CA SER A 8 38.90 -43.06 22.81
C SER A 8 37.44 -42.60 22.95
N THR A 9 37.19 -41.68 23.87
CA THR A 9 36.15 -40.67 23.67
C THR A 9 36.79 -39.32 23.92
N SER A 10 37.12 -38.65 22.82
CA SER A 10 37.36 -37.22 22.81
C SER A 10 36.08 -36.52 23.26
N ASP A 11 36.16 -35.62 24.22
CA ASP A 11 35.28 -34.46 24.18
C ASP A 11 36.12 -33.20 24.44
N PRO A 12 36.40 -32.41 23.40
CA PRO A 12 37.04 -31.12 23.58
C PRO A 12 36.01 -30.15 24.15
N VAL A 13 36.23 -29.75 25.41
CA VAL A 13 35.82 -28.43 25.87
C VAL A 13 36.60 -27.39 25.06
N PRO A 14 35.90 -26.45 24.42
CA PRO A 14 36.37 -25.07 24.56
C PRO A 14 35.25 -24.08 24.86
N GLU A 15 35.50 -23.35 25.95
CA GLU A 15 35.42 -21.89 25.99
C GLU A 15 34.08 -21.17 25.77
N ARG A 16 33.63 -20.59 26.89
CA ARG A 16 33.42 -19.14 27.04
C ARG A 16 32.98 -18.38 25.79
N LYS A 17 31.67 -18.10 25.68
CA LYS A 17 31.18 -16.84 25.10
C LYS A 17 29.93 -16.40 25.88
N ARG A 18 30.13 -15.47 26.81
CA ARG A 18 29.52 -14.12 26.83
C ARG A 18 28.00 -14.07 27.10
N THR A 19 27.70 -13.65 28.32
CA THR A 19 26.75 -12.57 28.64
C THR A 19 26.05 -11.91 27.46
N THR A 20 24.73 -12.08 27.38
CA THR A 20 23.84 -10.96 27.10
C THR A 20 22.55 -11.14 27.90
N PRO A 21 22.15 -10.21 28.77
CA PRO A 21 20.81 -10.23 29.34
C PRO A 21 19.82 -10.05 28.18
N MET A 22 18.83 -10.93 28.07
CA MET A 22 17.69 -10.75 27.18
C MET A 22 17.06 -9.40 27.53
N ASN A 23 17.30 -8.40 26.69
CA ASN A 23 16.81 -7.05 26.87
C ASN A 23 15.28 -7.06 26.69
N PRO A 24 14.48 -6.76 27.72
CA PRO A 24 13.02 -6.70 27.59
C PRO A 24 12.53 -5.55 26.68
N ALA A 25 13.40 -4.61 26.28
CA ALA A 25 13.04 -3.50 25.39
C ALA A 25 12.71 -3.92 23.95
N ASN A 26 13.06 -5.14 23.53
CA ASN A 26 12.77 -5.63 22.17
C ASN A 26 11.45 -6.37 22.01
N ILE A 27 10.74 -6.68 23.10
CA ILE A 27 9.44 -7.39 23.02
C ILE A 27 8.32 -6.43 22.58
N PHE A 28 8.47 -5.13 22.83
CA PHE A 28 7.48 -4.12 22.43
C PHE A 28 7.47 -3.78 20.93
N GLN A 29 8.45 -4.27 20.15
CA GLN A 29 8.44 -4.09 18.69
C GLN A 29 7.58 -5.14 17.97
N LYS A 30 7.13 -6.20 18.65
CA LYS A 30 6.39 -7.33 18.02
C LYS A 30 4.87 -7.27 18.23
N ILE A 31 4.33 -6.06 18.30
CA ILE A 31 2.89 -5.78 18.12
C ILE A 31 2.67 -4.64 17.13
N SER A 32 3.74 -4.21 16.44
CA SER A 32 3.64 -3.33 15.29
C SER A 32 2.77 -4.06 14.24
N SER A 33 1.61 -3.49 13.93
CA SER A 33 0.95 -3.79 12.68
C SER A 33 2.02 -3.62 11.59
N GLY A 34 2.24 -4.60 10.71
CA GLY A 34 3.30 -4.54 9.68
C GLY A 34 3.22 -3.33 8.73
N VAL A 35 2.21 -2.47 8.94
CA VAL A 35 2.07 -1.10 8.45
C VAL A 35 3.18 -0.17 8.94
N SER A 36 3.66 -0.29 10.18
CA SER A 36 4.63 0.65 10.75
C SER A 36 6.04 0.49 10.16
N ASP A 37 6.37 -0.72 9.68
CA ASP A 37 7.61 -1.04 8.94
C ASP A 37 7.61 -0.52 7.50
N ARG A 38 6.45 -0.14 6.97
CA ARG A 38 6.31 0.39 5.61
C ARG A 38 6.75 1.86 5.56
N PRO A 39 7.30 2.32 4.42
CA PRO A 39 7.72 3.71 4.29
C PRO A 39 6.52 4.65 4.46
N PHE A 40 6.76 5.79 5.09
CA PHE A 40 5.71 6.74 5.48
C PHE A 40 4.84 7.19 4.30
N LYS A 41 5.47 7.39 3.14
CA LYS A 41 4.78 7.73 1.89
C LYS A 41 3.75 6.67 1.51
N ASP A 42 4.12 5.39 1.53
CA ASP A 42 3.23 4.30 1.13
C ASP A 42 2.05 4.20 2.10
N ARG A 43 2.29 4.38 3.40
CA ARG A 43 1.22 4.40 4.41
C ARG A 43 0.15 5.46 4.08
N VAL A 44 0.58 6.66 3.70
CA VAL A 44 -0.34 7.75 3.28
C VAL A 44 -1.07 7.41 1.99
N ILE A 45 -0.37 6.83 1.01
CA ILE A 45 -0.96 6.40 -0.27
C ILE A 45 -2.08 5.39 -0.03
N HIS A 46 -1.83 4.36 0.79
CA HIS A 46 -2.79 3.30 1.08
C HIS A 46 -4.01 3.82 1.85
N LEU A 47 -3.84 4.80 2.75
CA LEU A 47 -4.98 5.46 3.39
C LEU A 47 -5.83 6.22 2.37
N LEU A 48 -5.21 7.06 1.55
CA LEU A 48 -5.91 7.85 0.55
C LEU A 48 -6.51 7.01 -0.59
N ALA A 49 -6.01 5.79 -0.78
CA ALA A 49 -6.53 4.83 -1.74
C ALA A 49 -7.95 4.39 -1.38
N LEU A 50 -8.27 4.23 -0.09
CA LEU A 50 -9.60 3.80 0.37
C LEU A 50 -10.62 4.92 0.26
N LYS A 51 -10.32 6.09 0.81
CA LYS A 51 -11.21 7.27 0.76
C LYS A 51 -10.43 8.58 0.74
N ASN A 52 -11.14 9.68 0.50
CA ASN A 52 -10.56 11.00 0.70
C ASN A 52 -10.52 11.28 2.20
N TYR A 53 -9.37 11.74 2.71
CA TYR A 53 -9.18 12.02 4.13
C TYR A 53 -8.87 13.49 4.37
N LYS A 54 -9.25 14.03 5.53
CA LYS A 54 -8.83 15.37 5.97
C LYS A 54 -7.50 15.30 6.71
N LYS A 55 -6.72 16.40 6.72
CA LYS A 55 -5.44 16.50 7.47
C LYS A 55 -5.53 15.98 8.91
N PRO A 56 -6.50 16.40 9.76
CA PRO A 56 -6.59 15.92 11.14
C PRO A 56 -6.95 14.43 11.23
N GLU A 57 -7.77 13.90 10.32
CA GLU A 57 -8.11 12.47 10.32
C GLU A 57 -6.92 11.60 9.95
N LEU A 58 -6.14 12.03 8.94
CA LEU A 58 -4.88 11.39 8.56
C LEU A 58 -3.89 11.39 9.72
N LEU A 59 -3.72 12.52 10.39
CA LEU A 59 -2.84 12.63 11.55
C LEU A 59 -3.25 11.68 12.67
N ASN A 60 -4.54 11.62 12.99
CA ASN A 60 -5.05 10.71 14.02
C ASN A 60 -4.83 9.24 13.65
N HIS A 61 -5.04 8.86 12.40
CA HIS A 61 -4.82 7.49 11.94
C HIS A 61 -3.33 7.11 12.03
N LEU A 62 -2.47 7.97 11.50
CA LEU A 62 -1.03 7.76 11.50
C LEU A 62 -0.44 7.77 12.91
N HIS A 63 -0.95 8.60 13.82
CA HIS A 63 -0.51 8.64 15.21
C HIS A 63 -0.80 7.32 15.95
N ARG A 64 -1.95 6.68 15.68
CA ARG A 64 -2.26 5.35 16.22
C ARG A 64 -1.29 4.28 15.73
N ASP A 65 -0.77 4.45 14.52
CA ASP A 65 0.23 3.56 13.92
C ASP A 65 1.69 3.96 14.29
N GLY A 66 1.88 4.81 15.31
CA GLY A 66 3.19 5.18 15.84
C GLY A 66 3.88 6.37 15.17
N VAL A 67 3.19 7.14 14.31
CA VAL A 67 3.75 8.36 13.72
C VAL A 67 3.77 9.48 14.75
N MET A 68 4.91 10.15 14.89
CA MET A 68 5.13 11.14 15.93
C MET A 68 4.90 12.57 15.40
N GLN A 69 4.70 13.52 16.31
CA GLN A 69 4.45 14.93 15.99
C GLN A 69 5.49 15.57 15.04
N LYS A 70 6.76 15.10 15.14
CA LYS A 70 7.89 15.49 14.29
C LYS A 70 7.70 15.16 12.81
N ASP A 71 6.90 14.15 12.50
CA ASP A 71 6.66 13.68 11.14
C ASP A 71 5.47 14.43 10.49
N LYS A 72 4.83 15.38 11.21
CA LYS A 72 3.73 16.20 10.69
C LYS A 72 4.15 17.04 9.48
N ASP A 73 5.33 17.64 9.54
CA ASP A 73 5.82 18.49 8.45
C ASP A 73 6.16 17.61 7.23
N SER A 74 6.73 16.43 7.47
CA SER A 74 6.93 15.41 6.43
C SER A 74 5.61 14.92 5.84
N LEU A 75 4.56 14.78 6.66
CA LEU A 75 3.23 14.38 6.18
C LEU A 75 2.68 15.41 5.21
N GLU A 76 2.81 16.69 5.52
CA GLU A 76 2.36 17.78 4.65
C GLU A 76 3.11 17.78 3.31
N MET A 77 4.44 17.63 3.35
CA MET A 77 5.24 17.49 2.12
C MET A 77 4.84 16.27 1.30
N ILE A 78 4.56 15.14 1.95
CA ILE A 78 4.12 13.91 1.29
C ILE A 78 2.73 14.12 0.69
N LEU A 79 1.78 14.68 1.44
CA LEU A 79 0.42 14.94 0.96
C LEU A 79 0.42 15.84 -0.29
N GLN A 80 1.28 16.86 -0.33
CA GLN A 80 1.41 17.71 -1.52
C GLN A 80 1.93 16.92 -2.75
N GLN A 81 2.80 15.95 -2.51
CA GLN A 81 3.36 15.09 -3.57
C GLN A 81 2.39 14.00 -4.02
N VAL A 82 1.68 13.35 -3.09
CA VAL A 82 0.88 12.15 -3.38
C VAL A 82 -0.62 12.43 -3.53
N ALA A 83 -1.09 13.58 -3.05
CA ALA A 83 -2.50 13.91 -3.01
C ALA A 83 -2.81 15.27 -3.65
N ASN A 84 -4.05 15.43 -4.09
CA ASN A 84 -4.62 16.71 -4.46
C ASN A 84 -5.44 17.23 -3.26
N LEU A 85 -5.08 18.42 -2.78
CA LEU A 85 -5.83 19.15 -1.77
C LEU A 85 -7.06 19.79 -2.42
N ASN A 86 -8.23 19.43 -1.94
CA ASN A 86 -9.48 20.09 -2.30
C ASN A 86 -9.71 21.29 -1.36
N ALA A 87 -9.59 22.50 -1.90
CA ALA A 87 -9.75 23.73 -1.14
C ALA A 87 -11.21 23.97 -0.66
N LYS A 88 -12.19 23.24 -1.19
CA LYS A 88 -13.60 23.40 -0.82
C LYS A 88 -13.92 22.79 0.54
N ASP A 89 -13.32 21.64 0.85
CA ASP A 89 -13.63 20.84 2.04
C ASP A 89 -12.38 20.39 2.82
N ASN A 90 -11.20 20.86 2.40
CA ASN A 90 -9.88 20.50 2.93
C ASN A 90 -9.63 19.00 2.97
N SER A 91 -10.21 18.28 1.99
CA SER A 91 -9.96 16.86 1.80
C SER A 91 -8.76 16.63 0.88
N PHE A 92 -7.99 15.59 1.18
CA PHE A 92 -6.91 15.10 0.34
C PHE A 92 -7.41 13.89 -0.43
N SER A 93 -7.18 13.90 -1.74
CA SER A 93 -7.55 12.82 -2.65
C SER A 93 -6.29 12.27 -3.33
N LEU A 94 -6.16 10.94 -3.45
CA LEU A 94 -4.98 10.34 -4.06
C LEU A 94 -4.84 10.74 -5.53
N LYS A 95 -3.62 11.07 -5.97
CA LYS A 95 -3.32 11.34 -7.38
C LYS A 95 -3.45 10.07 -8.23
N GLU A 96 -3.99 10.21 -9.44
CA GLU A 96 -4.29 9.06 -10.32
C GLU A 96 -3.07 8.20 -10.65
N HIS A 97 -1.92 8.81 -10.87
CA HIS A 97 -0.68 8.09 -11.20
C HIS A 97 -0.14 7.21 -10.07
N LEU A 98 -0.61 7.39 -8.83
CA LEU A 98 -0.20 6.59 -7.67
C LEU A 98 -1.10 5.40 -7.41
N PHE A 99 -2.23 5.27 -8.13
CA PHE A 99 -3.08 4.09 -7.99
C PHE A 99 -2.36 2.80 -8.40
N LYS A 100 -1.32 2.91 -9.24
CA LYS A 100 -0.43 1.80 -9.61
C LYS A 100 0.51 1.34 -8.49
N ASP A 101 0.76 2.19 -7.49
CA ASP A 101 1.65 1.91 -6.35
C ASP A 101 0.87 1.27 -5.17
N ILE A 102 -0.44 1.07 -5.32
CA ILE A 102 -1.30 0.48 -4.30
C ILE A 102 -1.10 -1.03 -4.24
N GLN A 103 -0.88 -1.56 -3.03
CA GLN A 103 -0.76 -2.99 -2.74
C GLN A 103 -2.07 -3.54 -2.19
N LYS A 104 -2.59 -4.62 -2.79
CA LYS A 104 -3.85 -5.28 -2.37
C LYS A 104 -3.66 -6.11 -1.09
N ASP A 105 -2.45 -6.60 -0.86
CA ASP A 105 -2.01 -7.36 0.30
C ASP A 105 -1.51 -6.46 1.45
N TRP A 106 -1.89 -5.18 1.46
CA TRP A 106 -1.47 -4.24 2.49
C TRP A 106 -1.94 -4.70 3.88
N PRO A 107 -1.04 -4.78 4.89
CA PRO A 107 -1.36 -5.32 6.21
C PRO A 107 -2.40 -4.49 6.99
N GLY A 108 -2.68 -3.26 6.57
CA GLY A 108 -3.73 -2.41 7.13
C GLY A 108 -5.10 -2.55 6.48
N TYR A 109 -5.25 -3.36 5.42
CA TYR A 109 -6.53 -3.53 4.75
C TYR A 109 -7.31 -4.72 5.30
N THR A 110 -8.53 -4.43 5.74
CA THR A 110 -9.55 -5.46 5.97
C THR A 110 -10.14 -5.95 4.66
N GLU A 111 -10.89 -7.05 4.68
CA GLU A 111 -11.59 -7.56 3.49
C GLU A 111 -12.50 -6.48 2.86
N VAL A 112 -13.20 -5.74 3.72
CA VAL A 112 -14.06 -4.62 3.31
C VAL A 112 -13.25 -3.52 2.62
N ASP A 113 -12.07 -3.19 3.15
CA ASP A 113 -11.19 -2.18 2.55
C ASP A 113 -10.73 -2.60 1.15
N ARG A 114 -10.45 -3.89 0.95
CA ARG A 114 -10.05 -4.43 -0.36
C ARG A 114 -11.18 -4.32 -1.38
N GLU A 115 -12.41 -4.61 -0.99
CA GLU A 115 -13.57 -4.44 -1.86
C GLU A 115 -13.79 -2.96 -2.24
N VAL A 116 -13.67 -2.05 -1.27
CA VAL A 116 -13.73 -0.59 -1.53
C VAL A 116 -12.65 -0.17 -2.52
N LEU A 117 -11.43 -0.69 -2.35
CA LEU A 117 -10.30 -0.42 -3.23
C LEU A 117 -10.56 -0.89 -4.67
N GLU A 118 -11.04 -2.13 -4.84
CA GLU A 118 -11.41 -2.69 -6.15
C GLU A 118 -12.46 -1.85 -6.87
N ILE A 119 -13.53 -1.49 -6.16
CA ILE A 119 -14.61 -0.65 -6.70
C ILE A 119 -14.07 0.72 -7.12
N ARG A 120 -13.16 1.29 -6.33
CA ARG A 120 -12.58 2.60 -6.59
C ARG A 120 -11.60 2.59 -7.76
N LEU A 121 -10.76 1.57 -7.85
CA LEU A 121 -9.85 1.34 -8.97
C LEU A 121 -10.63 1.15 -10.27
N SER A 122 -11.69 0.34 -10.24
CA SER A 122 -12.57 0.07 -11.39
C SER A 122 -13.31 1.33 -11.85
N ARG A 123 -13.78 2.18 -10.94
CA ARG A 123 -14.41 3.46 -11.30
C ARG A 123 -13.40 4.49 -11.81
N LYS A 124 -12.17 4.50 -11.29
CA LYS A 124 -11.12 5.43 -11.74
C LYS A 124 -10.64 5.09 -13.15
N SER A 125 -10.48 3.81 -13.47
CA SER A 125 -10.13 3.38 -14.83
C SER A 125 -11.22 3.74 -15.85
N ALA A 126 -12.49 3.65 -15.46
CA ALA A 126 -13.63 4.01 -16.32
C ALA A 126 -13.72 5.53 -16.60
N PHE A 127 -13.40 6.39 -15.61
CA PHE A 127 -13.46 7.85 -15.81
C PHE A 127 -12.43 8.34 -16.85
N SER A 128 -11.30 7.64 -16.99
CA SER A 128 -10.28 7.97 -17.98
C SER A 128 -10.69 7.65 -19.43
N GLN A 129 -11.81 6.94 -19.67
CA GLN A 129 -12.24 6.53 -21.02
C GLN A 129 -13.46 7.28 -21.56
N ASN A 130 -14.06 8.18 -20.77
CA ASN A 130 -15.36 8.76 -21.11
C ASN A 130 -15.28 10.17 -21.73
N ALA A 131 -14.09 10.68 -22.04
CA ALA A 131 -13.91 11.94 -22.75
C ALA A 131 -13.83 11.79 -24.29
N THR A 132 -14.23 10.65 -24.86
CA THR A 132 -14.32 10.47 -26.32
C THR A 132 -15.50 9.58 -26.70
N SER A 133 -16.71 10.02 -26.39
CA SER A 133 -17.93 9.59 -27.10
C SER A 133 -18.98 10.68 -26.96
N THR A 134 -18.75 11.79 -27.67
CA THR A 134 -19.80 12.74 -28.00
C THR A 134 -19.57 13.14 -29.43
N SER A 135 -20.65 13.12 -30.22
CA SER A 135 -20.71 13.18 -31.68
C SER A 135 -20.51 11.76 -32.27
N HIS A 136 -21.44 11.16 -33.00
CA HIS A 136 -22.36 11.74 -33.98
C HIS A 136 -23.63 10.88 -34.07
N LEU A 137 -24.78 11.52 -33.95
CA LEU A 137 -26.06 11.02 -34.42
C LEU A 137 -26.11 11.16 -35.94
N THR A 138 -26.41 10.08 -36.67
CA THR A 138 -27.23 10.14 -37.89
C THR A 138 -27.80 8.75 -38.22
N PRO A 139 -29.14 8.57 -38.22
CA PRO A 139 -29.81 7.50 -38.94
C PRO A 139 -29.85 7.90 -40.43
N TRP A 140 -29.21 7.13 -41.32
CA TRP A 140 -29.33 7.32 -42.76
C TRP A 140 -29.87 6.03 -43.39
N GLY A 141 -30.99 6.17 -44.10
CA GLY A 141 -31.80 5.07 -44.62
C GLY A 141 -31.15 4.26 -45.74
N PRO A 142 -31.80 3.16 -46.17
CA PRO A 142 -31.33 2.38 -47.29
C PRO A 142 -31.56 3.18 -48.58
N SER A 143 -30.48 3.68 -49.18
CA SER A 143 -30.50 4.12 -50.57
C SER A 143 -30.37 2.89 -51.46
N ASP A 144 -31.43 2.60 -52.19
CA ASP A 144 -31.43 1.76 -53.39
C ASP A 144 -30.28 2.14 -54.33
N THR A 145 -29.51 1.15 -54.80
CA THR A 145 -28.77 1.26 -56.06
C THR A 145 -28.41 -0.13 -56.59
N ASP A 146 -29.23 -0.57 -57.56
CA ASP A 146 -28.88 -1.05 -58.90
C ASP A 146 -27.77 -2.12 -59.12
N ALA A 147 -28.21 -3.20 -59.78
CA ALA A 147 -27.56 -4.07 -60.78
C ALA A 147 -26.13 -4.61 -60.56
N PRO A 148 -25.87 -5.83 -61.08
CA PRO A 148 -25.09 -5.84 -62.31
C PRO A 148 -25.52 -6.88 -63.36
N SER A 149 -25.19 -6.54 -64.60
CA SER A 149 -25.27 -7.34 -65.81
C SER A 149 -24.49 -8.66 -65.72
N ARG A 150 -25.09 -9.75 -66.22
CA ARG A 150 -24.51 -10.64 -67.25
C ARG A 150 -25.57 -11.52 -67.89
#